data_AF-A0A3M7T700-F1
#
_entry.id   AF-A0A3M7T700-F1
#
_cell.length_a   1.000
_cell.length_b   1.000
_cell.length_c   1.000
_cell.angle_alpha   90.00
_cell.angle_beta   90.00
_cell.angle_gamma   90.00
#
_symmetry.space_group_name_H-M   'P 1'
#
loop_
_entity.id
_entity.type
_entity.pdbx_description
1 polymer ?
#
loop_
_entity_poly.entity_id
_entity_poly.type
_entity_poly.pdbx_seq_one_letter_code
_entity_poly.pdbx_strand_id
1 'polypeptide(L)'
;MFNDEKIPLVKPIKAIQNFLPDQNGAGLKRKLLDSPDEADCCHEAKRPAARLVGECQLDDRALWTIANEYEPLDDWKSVAKCLALSNQDILLIEHKHHDLLECFYQMLVRWRLRQPENCNWNFFSKKICQKFGKPIWHGAKKEPLVYFNQIAGQKPIENVRLNEKVMWQVSDFMCEHWKSIGRYLGLRESTLVQIESKYLSVDGLRECCYQMMLTWSQQFSSEAFVKTLSIKLIEMNFNFYAKELLDFF
;
A
#
# COMPACT_ATOMS: atom_id res chain seq x y z
N MET A 1 15.34 53.16 -5.23
CA MET A 1 16.72 52.94 -4.75
C MET A 1 16.62 51.96 -3.59
N PHE A 2 16.88 50.69 -3.87
CA PHE A 2 16.76 49.61 -2.89
C PHE A 2 18.05 49.54 -2.08
N ASN A 3 17.91 49.46 -0.76
CA ASN A 3 19.01 49.27 0.18
C ASN A 3 19.47 47.80 0.16
N ASP A 4 20.76 47.60 -0.10
CA ASP A 4 21.47 46.33 0.05
C ASP A 4 21.69 46.03 1.54
N GLU A 5 20.86 45.15 2.12
CA GLU A 5 21.17 44.51 3.40
C GLU A 5 21.89 43.17 3.17
N LYS A 6 23.15 43.14 3.58
CA LYS A 6 24.05 41.98 3.53
C LYS A 6 23.63 40.92 4.55
N ILE A 7 23.31 39.73 4.06
CA ILE A 7 23.11 38.51 4.86
C ILE A 7 24.50 37.94 5.26
N PRO A 8 24.77 37.64 6.55
CA PRO A 8 26.05 37.06 6.94
C PRO A 8 26.14 35.55 6.64
N LEU A 9 27.24 35.15 5.99
CA LEU A 9 27.64 33.77 5.73
C LEU A 9 27.84 32.99 7.05
N VAL A 10 27.07 31.92 7.23
CA VAL A 10 27.30 30.89 8.25
C VAL A 10 28.47 30.00 7.80
N LYS A 11 29.52 29.91 8.62
CA LYS A 11 30.70 29.07 8.39
C LYS A 11 30.36 27.58 8.63
N PRO A 12 30.89 26.64 7.83
CA PRO A 12 30.64 25.21 8.03
C PRO A 12 31.38 24.67 9.27
N ILE A 13 30.67 23.86 10.05
CA ILE A 13 31.19 23.13 11.21
C ILE A 13 32.12 22.02 10.71
N LYS A 14 33.35 22.01 11.25
CA LYS A 14 34.40 21.05 10.92
C LYS A 14 34.01 19.63 11.36
N ALA A 15 34.22 18.69 10.46
CA ALA A 15 34.10 17.26 10.65
C ALA A 15 34.99 16.75 11.80
N ILE A 16 34.44 15.87 12.63
CA ILE A 16 35.18 15.04 13.56
C ILE A 16 35.61 13.79 12.80
N GLN A 17 36.89 13.74 12.47
CA GLN A 17 37.62 12.56 12.03
C GLN A 17 38.09 11.77 13.25
N ASN A 18 38.13 10.43 13.10
CA ASN A 18 38.92 9.41 13.80
C ASN A 18 38.05 8.33 14.44
N PHE A 19 38.07 7.14 13.85
CA PHE A 19 38.65 5.92 14.45
C PHE A 19 38.42 4.73 13.49
N LEU A 20 39.46 4.37 12.75
CA LEU A 20 39.68 3.04 12.17
C LEU A 20 40.95 2.50 12.82
N PRO A 21 41.00 1.19 13.12
CA PRO A 21 42.24 0.46 13.00
C PRO A 21 42.14 -0.53 11.81
N ASP A 22 43.09 -0.35 10.92
CA ASP A 22 43.56 -1.29 9.91
C ASP A 22 44.28 -2.47 10.61
N GLN A 23 44.05 -3.71 10.18
CA GLN A 23 45.08 -4.75 10.11
C GLN A 23 44.78 -5.79 9.02
N ASN A 24 45.78 -5.90 8.16
CA ASN A 24 45.99 -6.83 7.06
C ASN A 24 45.98 -8.32 7.44
N GLY A 25 45.65 -9.18 6.47
CA GLY A 25 46.61 -10.20 6.04
C GLY A 25 46.19 -11.68 6.02
N ALA A 26 46.32 -12.25 4.82
CA ALA A 26 46.66 -13.65 4.50
C ALA A 26 45.55 -14.72 4.50
N GLY A 27 45.29 -15.28 3.32
CA GLY A 27 44.58 -16.53 3.14
C GLY A 27 45.49 -17.76 3.27
N LEU A 28 44.90 -18.94 3.48
CA LEU A 28 45.22 -20.20 2.81
C LEU A 28 44.33 -21.36 3.31
N LYS A 29 43.91 -22.18 2.34
CA LYS A 29 43.68 -23.64 2.39
C LYS A 29 42.46 -24.23 3.12
N ARG A 30 41.62 -24.83 2.28
CA ARG A 30 40.76 -26.00 2.52
C ARG A 30 41.41 -27.05 3.43
N LYS A 31 40.67 -27.51 4.43
CA LYS A 31 40.70 -28.91 4.89
C LYS A 31 39.29 -29.36 5.26
N LEU A 32 38.87 -30.39 4.54
CA LEU A 32 37.78 -31.31 4.80
C LEU A 32 38.19 -32.21 5.98
N LEU A 33 37.37 -32.36 7.02
CA LEU A 33 37.35 -33.53 7.90
C LEU A 33 36.03 -33.58 8.69
N ASP A 34 35.50 -34.79 8.83
CA ASP A 34 34.15 -35.14 9.24
C ASP A 34 33.84 -35.15 10.75
N SER A 35 32.52 -35.06 11.04
CA SER A 35 31.77 -35.76 12.11
C SER A 35 31.69 -35.14 13.52
N PRO A 36 30.75 -35.58 14.40
CA PRO A 36 29.28 -35.45 14.35
C PRO A 36 28.71 -34.82 15.65
N ASP A 37 27.38 -34.66 15.69
CA ASP A 37 26.51 -34.46 16.88
C ASP A 37 26.76 -33.23 17.77
N GLU A 38 25.83 -32.27 17.77
CA GLU A 38 25.05 -31.94 18.98
C GLU A 38 23.92 -30.94 18.69
N ALA A 39 22.89 -31.04 19.51
CA ALA A 39 21.53 -30.60 19.32
C ALA A 39 21.30 -29.07 19.44
N ASP A 40 20.13 -28.68 18.92
CA ASP A 40 19.04 -28.08 19.70
C ASP A 40 18.50 -26.70 19.23
N CYS A 41 17.16 -26.64 19.25
CA CYS A 41 16.28 -25.46 19.26
C CYS A 41 16.12 -24.60 17.99
N CYS A 42 15.49 -25.18 16.95
CA CYS A 42 14.54 -24.43 16.11
C CYS A 42 13.12 -24.68 16.59
N HIS A 43 12.53 -23.69 17.28
CA HIS A 43 11.09 -23.59 17.47
C HIS A 43 10.42 -23.33 16.11
N GLU A 44 10.18 -24.40 15.35
CA GLU A 44 9.18 -24.37 14.29
C GLU A 44 7.81 -24.15 14.94
N ALA A 45 7.30 -22.93 14.81
CA ALA A 45 5.92 -22.64 15.11
C ALA A 45 5.04 -23.57 14.27
N LYS A 46 4.45 -24.58 14.93
CA LYS A 46 3.46 -25.50 14.39
C LYS A 46 2.43 -24.70 13.58
N ARG A 47 2.44 -24.87 12.25
CA ARG A 47 1.31 -24.45 11.40
C ARG A 47 0.06 -25.16 11.92
N PRO A 48 -1.00 -24.44 12.32
CA PRO A 48 -2.27 -25.09 12.60
C PRO A 48 -2.82 -25.67 11.31
N ALA A 49 -3.27 -26.91 11.41
CA ALA A 49 -3.88 -27.69 10.36
C ALA A 49 -5.04 -26.96 9.67
N ALA A 50 -5.18 -27.20 8.37
CA ALA A 50 -6.29 -26.75 7.55
C ALA A 50 -7.64 -27.08 8.22
N ARG A 51 -8.47 -26.04 8.43
CA ARG A 51 -9.89 -26.18 8.76
C ARG A 51 -10.74 -25.59 7.65
N LEU A 52 -11.76 -26.35 7.30
CA LEU A 52 -12.70 -26.18 6.20
C LEU A 52 -13.61 -24.95 6.39
N VAL A 53 -13.83 -24.25 5.27
CA VAL A 53 -15.06 -23.58 4.80
C VAL A 53 -15.76 -22.60 5.76
N GLY A 54 -15.84 -21.31 5.37
CA GLY A 54 -17.11 -20.60 5.61
C GLY A 54 -17.15 -19.08 5.66
N GLU A 55 -16.06 -18.34 5.87
CA GLU A 55 -16.12 -16.87 5.87
C GLU A 55 -14.92 -16.30 5.10
N CYS A 56 -15.19 -15.58 4.01
CA CYS A 56 -14.15 -14.87 3.26
C CYS A 56 -13.43 -13.91 4.20
N GLN A 57 -12.16 -14.20 4.49
CA GLN A 57 -11.29 -13.25 5.16
C GLN A 57 -11.18 -11.98 4.32
N LEU A 58 -11.20 -10.82 4.98
CA LEU A 58 -11.08 -9.53 4.30
C LEU A 58 -9.64 -9.35 3.78
N ASP A 59 -9.49 -9.32 2.45
CA ASP A 59 -8.23 -9.03 1.79
C ASP A 59 -7.91 -7.53 1.82
N ASP A 60 -6.71 -7.15 1.35
CA ASP A 60 -6.27 -5.74 1.38
C ASP A 60 -7.21 -4.81 0.62
N ARG A 61 -7.80 -5.30 -0.48
CA ARG A 61 -8.79 -4.56 -1.28
C ARG A 61 -10.05 -4.32 -0.47
N ALA A 62 -10.62 -5.35 0.15
CA ALA A 62 -11.82 -5.23 0.96
C ALA A 62 -11.60 -4.31 2.17
N LEU A 63 -10.46 -4.41 2.85
CA LEU A 63 -10.13 -3.51 3.97
C LEU A 63 -10.03 -2.05 3.49
N TRP A 64 -9.41 -1.82 2.34
CA TRP A 64 -9.32 -0.49 1.76
C TRP A 64 -10.70 0.06 1.35
N THR A 65 -11.54 -0.75 0.71
CA THR A 65 -12.93 -0.37 0.37
C THR A 65 -13.71 0.02 1.62
N ILE A 66 -13.60 -0.77 2.70
CA ILE A 66 -14.24 -0.45 3.98
C ILE A 66 -13.73 0.89 4.51
N ALA A 67 -12.41 1.12 4.48
CA ALA A 67 -11.85 2.38 4.94
C ALA A 67 -12.37 3.57 4.11
N ASN A 68 -12.45 3.41 2.79
CA ASN A 68 -12.81 4.49 1.87
C ASN A 68 -14.31 4.80 1.84
N GLU A 69 -15.19 3.84 2.13
CA GLU A 69 -16.65 4.02 2.10
C GLU A 69 -17.28 4.35 3.46
N TYR A 70 -16.50 4.25 4.55
CA TYR A 70 -17.02 4.49 5.90
C TYR A 70 -17.05 5.99 6.22
N GLU A 71 -18.26 6.52 6.41
CA GLU A 71 -18.50 7.97 6.46
C GLU A 71 -17.94 8.70 7.71
N PRO A 72 -17.87 8.13 8.93
CA PRO A 72 -17.17 8.79 10.03
C PRO A 72 -15.74 8.25 10.17
N LEU A 73 -14.84 8.70 9.28
CA LEU A 73 -13.39 8.46 9.38
C LEU A 73 -12.80 9.05 10.68
N ASP A 74 -13.37 10.13 11.21
CA ASP A 74 -12.94 10.79 12.44
C ASP A 74 -13.02 9.87 13.68
N ASP A 75 -13.87 8.83 13.61
CA ASP A 75 -14.12 7.88 14.68
C ASP A 75 -13.31 6.58 14.55
N TRP A 76 -12.31 6.53 13.67
CA TRP A 76 -11.51 5.33 13.45
C TRP A 76 -10.89 4.76 14.74
N LYS A 77 -10.53 5.61 15.71
CA LYS A 77 -10.03 5.19 17.05
C LYS A 77 -11.12 4.52 17.88
N SER A 78 -12.35 5.04 17.80
CA SER A 78 -13.52 4.45 18.44
C SER A 78 -13.79 3.06 17.86
N VAL A 79 -13.64 2.91 16.53
CA VAL A 79 -13.73 1.62 15.81
C VAL A 79 -12.61 0.67 16.24
N ALA A 80 -11.35 1.14 16.30
CA ALA A 80 -10.20 0.35 16.76
C ALA A 80 -10.45 -0.29 18.12
N LYS A 81 -11.00 0.48 19.07
CA LYS A 81 -11.38 -0.02 20.39
C LYS A 81 -12.50 -1.08 20.34
N CYS A 82 -13.44 -0.98 19.41
CA CYS A 82 -14.49 -2.00 19.22
C CYS A 82 -13.94 -3.34 18.75
N LEU A 83 -12.92 -3.25 17.90
CA LEU A 83 -12.19 -4.38 17.35
C LEU A 83 -11.12 -4.89 18.33
N ALA A 84 -11.12 -4.39 19.57
CA ALA A 84 -10.20 -4.75 20.64
C ALA A 84 -8.72 -4.51 20.32
N LEU A 85 -8.41 -3.48 19.53
CA LEU A 85 -7.04 -2.99 19.41
C LEU A 85 -6.62 -2.22 20.65
N SER A 86 -5.34 -2.36 21.01
CA SER A 86 -4.77 -1.68 22.17
C SER A 86 -4.60 -0.18 21.94
N ASN A 87 -4.58 0.63 23.00
CA ASN A 87 -4.26 2.06 22.89
C ASN A 87 -2.86 2.29 22.29
N GLN A 88 -1.92 1.37 22.52
CA GLN A 88 -0.59 1.43 21.93
C GLN A 88 -0.64 1.26 20.40
N ASP A 89 -1.42 0.31 19.89
CA ASP A 89 -1.60 0.13 18.45
C ASP A 89 -2.22 1.40 17.81
N ILE A 90 -3.20 2.01 18.47
CA ILE A 90 -3.85 3.26 18.00
C ILE A 90 -2.84 4.40 17.93
N LEU A 91 -2.06 4.61 18.99
CA LEU A 91 -1.05 5.68 19.05
C LEU A 91 0.06 5.48 18.00
N LEU A 92 0.48 4.24 17.76
CA LEU A 92 1.49 3.94 16.74
C LEU A 92 0.99 4.29 15.33
N ILE A 93 -0.28 4.01 15.03
CA ILE A 93 -0.88 4.36 13.73
C ILE A 93 -0.98 5.88 13.59
N GLU A 94 -1.52 6.57 14.59
CA GLU A 94 -1.68 8.02 14.59
C GLU A 94 -0.34 8.77 14.47
N HIS A 95 0.71 8.27 15.10
CA HIS A 95 2.03 8.89 15.01
C HIS A 95 2.66 8.69 13.62
N LYS A 96 2.37 7.58 12.95
CA LYS A 96 3.00 7.21 11.67
C LYS A 96 2.23 7.75 10.46
N HIS A 97 0.93 7.99 10.60
CA HIS A 97 0.04 8.39 9.52
C HIS A 97 -0.75 9.63 9.93
N HIS A 98 -0.78 10.64 9.06
CA HIS A 98 -1.47 11.90 9.33
C HIS A 98 -2.83 11.99 8.63
N ASP A 99 -3.01 11.25 7.54
CA ASP A 99 -4.26 11.17 6.82
C ASP A 99 -5.24 10.21 7.52
N LEU A 100 -6.49 10.62 7.69
CA LEU A 100 -7.49 9.85 8.44
C LEU A 100 -7.89 8.55 7.74
N LEU A 101 -7.98 8.59 6.40
CA LEU A 101 -8.27 7.40 5.61
C LEU A 101 -7.14 6.39 5.75
N GLU A 102 -5.89 6.83 5.65
CA GLU A 102 -4.72 5.99 5.86
C GLU A 102 -4.67 5.44 7.30
N CYS A 103 -4.95 6.27 8.31
CA CYS A 103 -5.05 5.81 9.70
C CYS A 103 -6.09 4.70 9.85
N PHE A 104 -7.27 4.89 9.26
CA PHE A 104 -8.35 3.91 9.37
C PHE A 104 -8.02 2.62 8.64
N TYR A 105 -7.44 2.70 7.44
CA TYR A 105 -6.96 1.54 6.71
C TYR A 105 -5.87 0.77 7.49
N GLN A 106 -4.85 1.46 8.00
CA GLN A 106 -3.77 0.83 8.76
C GLN A 106 -4.27 0.22 10.06
N MET A 107 -5.31 0.80 10.67
CA MET A 107 -6.03 0.20 11.79
C MET A 107 -6.69 -1.12 11.39
N LEU A 108 -7.38 -1.18 10.25
CA LEU A 108 -7.99 -2.41 9.75
C LEU A 108 -6.95 -3.49 9.42
N VAL A 109 -5.82 -3.11 8.81
CA VAL A 109 -4.69 -4.01 8.58
C VAL A 109 -4.15 -4.56 9.90
N ARG A 110 -3.98 -3.69 10.90
CA ARG A 110 -3.51 -4.06 12.24
C ARG A 110 -4.48 -5.00 12.95
N TRP A 111 -5.78 -4.76 12.83
CA TRP A 111 -6.82 -5.64 13.34
C TRP A 111 -6.74 -7.03 12.72
N ARG A 112 -6.62 -7.13 11.39
CA ARG A 112 -6.44 -8.41 10.69
C ARG A 112 -5.23 -9.19 11.19
N LEU A 113 -4.11 -8.50 11.44
CA LEU A 113 -2.88 -9.15 11.95
C LEU A 113 -3.01 -9.64 13.39
N ARG A 114 -3.82 -8.97 14.23
CA ARG A 114 -4.01 -9.34 15.64
C ARG A 114 -5.04 -10.44 15.82
N GLN A 115 -6.08 -10.48 14.99
CA GLN A 115 -7.21 -11.40 15.10
C GLN A 115 -7.61 -11.92 13.71
N PRO A 116 -6.75 -12.71 13.05
CA PRO A 116 -7.00 -13.19 11.68
C PRO A 116 -8.26 -14.06 11.57
N GLU A 117 -8.61 -14.80 12.62
CA GLU A 117 -9.83 -15.62 12.70
C GLU A 117 -11.11 -14.79 12.70
N ASN A 118 -11.06 -13.56 13.22
CA ASN A 118 -12.21 -12.66 13.28
C ASN A 118 -12.24 -11.67 12.11
N CYS A 119 -11.26 -11.71 11.20
CA CYS A 119 -11.15 -10.74 10.12
C CYS A 119 -12.08 -11.07 8.94
N ASN A 120 -13.38 -10.96 9.17
CA ASN A 120 -14.42 -11.12 8.15
C ASN A 120 -15.51 -10.05 8.30
N TRP A 121 -16.30 -9.87 7.24
CA TRP A 121 -17.34 -8.85 7.18
C TRP A 121 -18.43 -9.03 8.26
N ASN A 122 -18.83 -10.26 8.56
CA ASN A 122 -19.89 -10.53 9.53
C ASN A 122 -19.47 -10.07 10.93
N PHE A 123 -18.25 -10.40 11.33
CA PHE A 123 -17.72 -9.97 12.62
C PHE A 123 -17.58 -8.45 12.68
N PHE A 124 -16.96 -7.85 11.65
CA PHE A 124 -16.76 -6.41 11.58
C PHE A 124 -18.11 -5.67 11.66
N SER A 125 -19.03 -5.97 10.74
CA SER A 125 -20.34 -5.32 10.69
C SER A 125 -21.15 -5.51 11.98
N LYS A 126 -21.10 -6.69 12.60
CA LYS A 126 -21.74 -6.95 13.90
C LYS A 126 -21.17 -6.05 15.00
N LYS A 127 -19.84 -5.92 15.09
CA LYS A 127 -19.18 -5.08 16.11
C LYS A 127 -19.49 -3.60 15.91
N ILE A 128 -19.46 -3.12 14.67
CA ILE A 128 -19.81 -1.73 14.38
C ILE A 128 -21.29 -1.47 14.70
N CYS A 129 -22.19 -2.34 14.23
CA CYS A 129 -23.63 -2.24 14.51
C CYS A 129 -23.97 -2.19 16.00
N GLN A 130 -23.28 -2.99 16.82
CA GLN A 130 -23.50 -3.04 18.26
C GLN A 130 -23.16 -1.73 18.99
N LYS A 131 -22.15 -0.99 18.51
CA LYS A 131 -21.68 0.21 19.20
C LYS A 131 -22.20 1.51 18.59
N PHE A 132 -22.28 1.57 17.26
CA PHE A 132 -22.60 2.80 16.53
C PHE A 132 -24.00 2.76 15.90
N GLY A 133 -24.73 1.66 16.06
CA GLY A 133 -25.97 1.43 15.30
C GLY A 133 -25.69 1.05 13.85
N LYS A 134 -26.73 1.00 13.01
CA LYS A 134 -26.57 0.64 11.59
C LYS A 134 -25.65 1.65 10.92
N PRO A 135 -24.47 1.23 10.39
CA PRO A 135 -23.61 2.16 9.67
C PRO A 135 -24.31 2.59 8.40
N ILE A 136 -24.17 3.87 8.05
CA ILE A 136 -24.53 4.37 6.73
C ILE A 136 -23.38 3.96 5.82
N TRP A 137 -23.57 2.84 5.13
CA TRP A 137 -22.73 2.47 4.00
C TRP A 137 -23.33 3.17 2.79
N HIS A 138 -22.64 4.17 2.26
CA HIS A 138 -22.94 4.65 0.91
C HIS A 138 -22.44 3.60 -0.07
N GLY A 139 -23.18 2.49 -0.17
CA GLY A 139 -22.94 1.48 -1.18
C GLY A 139 -22.86 2.20 -2.52
N ALA A 140 -21.70 2.11 -3.16
CA ALA A 140 -21.33 2.77 -4.39
C ALA A 140 -22.52 3.04 -5.32
N LYS A 141 -23.00 4.29 -5.32
CA LYS A 141 -23.82 4.86 -6.39
C LYS A 141 -23.19 6.16 -6.87
N LYS A 142 -21.97 6.06 -7.37
CA LYS A 142 -21.57 6.89 -8.50
C LYS A 142 -21.56 5.93 -9.67
N GLU A 143 -22.52 6.02 -10.59
CA GLU A 143 -22.58 5.14 -11.76
C GLU A 143 -21.28 5.30 -12.57
N PRO A 144 -20.29 4.40 -12.43
CA PRO A 144 -18.97 4.56 -13.06
C PRO A 144 -19.10 4.44 -14.58
N LEU A 145 -20.11 3.69 -15.02
CA LEU A 145 -20.43 3.39 -16.41
C LEU A 145 -20.88 4.62 -17.20
N VAL A 146 -21.62 5.56 -16.60
CA VAL A 146 -22.06 6.77 -17.32
C VAL A 146 -20.84 7.64 -17.64
N TYR A 147 -19.92 7.76 -16.70
CA TYR A 147 -18.68 8.53 -16.87
C TYR A 147 -17.71 7.83 -17.83
N PHE A 148 -17.55 6.50 -17.72
CA PHE A 148 -16.74 5.72 -18.66
C PHE A 148 -17.25 5.86 -20.10
N ASN A 149 -18.55 5.77 -20.34
CA ASN A 149 -19.13 5.93 -21.69
C ASN A 149 -18.99 7.37 -22.22
N GLN A 150 -18.93 8.38 -21.34
CA GLN A 150 -18.64 9.77 -21.73
C GLN A 150 -17.16 9.99 -22.07
N ILE A 151 -16.23 9.35 -21.35
CA ILE A 151 -14.78 9.49 -21.60
C ILE A 151 -14.31 8.58 -22.76
N ALA A 152 -14.86 7.37 -22.89
CA ALA A 152 -14.44 6.36 -23.87
C ALA A 152 -15.06 6.52 -25.27
N GLY A 153 -15.79 7.63 -25.51
CA GLY A 153 -16.71 7.78 -26.63
C GLY A 153 -16.15 7.71 -28.06
N GLN A 154 -14.86 7.44 -28.31
CA GLN A 154 -14.33 7.58 -29.69
C GLN A 154 -13.27 6.56 -30.20
N LYS A 155 -12.77 5.58 -29.46
CA LYS A 155 -11.79 4.60 -30.03
C LYS A 155 -11.86 3.19 -29.43
N PRO A 156 -11.45 2.15 -30.19
CA PRO A 156 -11.32 0.78 -29.70
C PRO A 156 -10.08 0.66 -28.81
N ILE A 157 -10.11 1.27 -27.62
CA ILE A 157 -9.07 1.13 -26.58
C ILE A 157 -9.19 -0.24 -25.87
N GLU A 158 -10.23 -1.01 -26.20
CA GLU A 158 -10.61 -2.25 -25.50
C GLU A 158 -9.49 -3.30 -25.42
N ASN A 159 -8.51 -3.28 -26.33
CA ASN A 159 -7.47 -4.30 -26.42
C ASN A 159 -6.04 -3.76 -26.30
N VAL A 160 -5.85 -2.49 -25.92
CA VAL A 160 -4.50 -1.96 -25.75
C VAL A 160 -3.90 -2.45 -24.44
N ARG A 161 -2.87 -3.30 -24.54
CA ARG A 161 -2.14 -3.81 -23.39
C ARG A 161 -1.25 -2.73 -22.80
N LEU A 162 -1.18 -2.66 -21.47
CA LEU A 162 -0.24 -1.79 -20.78
C LEU A 162 1.18 -2.31 -21.01
N ASN A 163 1.97 -1.55 -21.76
CA ASN A 163 3.39 -1.79 -21.94
C ASN A 163 4.20 -0.88 -21.01
N GLU A 164 5.50 -1.16 -20.88
CA GLU A 164 6.39 -0.40 -19.99
C GLU A 164 6.40 1.10 -20.29
N LYS A 165 6.37 1.50 -21.57
CA LYS A 165 6.35 2.91 -21.97
C LYS A 165 5.10 3.62 -21.44
N VAL A 166 3.93 3.00 -21.60
CA VAL A 166 2.66 3.57 -21.12
C VAL A 166 2.67 3.64 -19.59
N MET A 167 3.08 2.57 -18.91
CA MET A 167 3.20 2.58 -17.44
C MET A 167 4.17 3.67 -16.95
N TRP A 168 5.28 3.89 -17.64
CA TRP A 168 6.24 4.95 -17.29
C TRP A 168 5.68 6.37 -17.47
N GLN A 169 4.84 6.58 -18.49
CA GLN A 169 4.19 7.87 -18.72
C GLN A 169 3.10 8.11 -17.68
N VAL A 170 2.32 7.07 -17.38
CA VAL A 170 1.22 7.11 -16.42
C VAL A 170 1.69 7.34 -14.99
N SER A 171 2.90 6.85 -14.65
CA SER A 171 3.45 6.98 -13.31
C SER A 171 3.78 8.43 -12.94
N ASP A 172 3.95 9.32 -13.92
CA ASP A 172 4.31 10.72 -13.70
C ASP A 172 3.18 11.48 -13.01
N PHE A 173 1.93 11.20 -13.38
CA PHE A 173 0.76 11.91 -12.86
C PHE A 173 0.03 11.16 -11.73
N MET A 174 0.22 9.85 -11.58
CA MET A 174 -0.42 9.04 -10.52
C MET A 174 0.44 8.90 -9.24
N CYS A 175 1.63 9.52 -9.23
CA CYS A 175 2.67 9.27 -8.23
C CYS A 175 2.27 9.60 -6.79
N GLU A 176 1.36 10.53 -6.53
CA GLU A 176 0.95 10.87 -5.15
C GLU A 176 -0.03 9.86 -4.54
N HIS A 177 -0.78 9.12 -5.37
CA HIS A 177 -1.83 8.20 -4.93
C HIS A 177 -1.50 6.72 -5.24
N TRP A 178 -0.26 6.43 -5.60
CA TRP A 178 0.15 5.12 -6.11
C TRP A 178 -0.14 3.95 -5.15
N LYS A 179 -0.03 4.15 -3.83
CA LYS A 179 -0.38 3.10 -2.86
C LYS A 179 -1.88 2.83 -2.82
N SER A 180 -2.69 3.88 -2.78
CA SER A 180 -4.15 3.78 -2.81
C SER A 180 -4.60 3.07 -4.08
N ILE A 181 -4.02 3.45 -5.23
CA ILE A 181 -4.22 2.77 -6.51
C ILE A 181 -3.80 1.30 -6.41
N GLY A 182 -2.60 1.01 -5.92
CA GLY A 182 -2.11 -0.35 -5.75
C GLY A 182 -3.03 -1.24 -4.90
N ARG A 183 -3.55 -0.73 -3.78
CA ARG A 183 -4.50 -1.45 -2.90
C ARG A 183 -5.79 -1.81 -3.62
N TYR A 184 -6.36 -0.86 -4.36
CA TYR A 184 -7.55 -1.09 -5.18
C TYR A 184 -7.32 -2.04 -6.35
N LEU A 185 -6.12 -1.99 -6.93
CA LEU A 185 -5.67 -2.94 -7.93
C LEU A 185 -5.45 -4.35 -7.34
N GLY A 186 -5.57 -4.52 -6.02
CA GLY A 186 -5.47 -5.80 -5.32
C GLY A 186 -4.05 -6.18 -4.92
N LEU A 187 -3.10 -5.24 -4.97
CA LEU A 187 -1.76 -5.46 -4.44
C LEU A 187 -1.79 -5.47 -2.91
N ARG A 188 -1.02 -6.39 -2.33
CA ARG A 188 -0.90 -6.51 -0.87
C ARG A 188 -0.09 -5.36 -0.30
N GLU A 189 -0.42 -4.94 0.92
CA GLU A 189 0.32 -3.88 1.62
C GLU A 189 1.82 -4.20 1.75
N SER A 190 2.17 -5.46 1.99
CA SER A 190 3.57 -5.90 2.06
C SER A 190 4.34 -5.61 0.77
N THR A 191 3.68 -5.78 -0.39
CA THR A 191 4.28 -5.51 -1.70
C THR A 191 4.49 -4.01 -1.89
N LEU A 192 3.51 -3.19 -1.51
CA LEU A 192 3.61 -1.73 -1.58
C LEU A 192 4.71 -1.20 -0.66
N VAL A 193 4.82 -1.71 0.57
CA VAL A 193 5.92 -1.36 1.49
C VAL A 193 7.29 -1.76 0.93
N GLN A 194 7.39 -2.93 0.30
CA GLN A 194 8.64 -3.35 -0.35
C GLN A 194 9.04 -2.41 -1.50
N ILE A 195 8.09 -2.05 -2.37
CA ILE A 195 8.31 -1.10 -3.46
C ILE A 195 8.78 0.25 -2.89
N GLU A 196 8.09 0.77 -1.87
CA GLU A 196 8.49 2.03 -1.23
C GLU A 196 9.90 1.95 -0.66
N SER A 197 10.20 0.91 0.13
CA SER A 197 11.52 0.76 0.77
C SER A 197 12.67 0.69 -0.23
N LYS A 198 12.43 0.10 -1.40
CA LYS A 198 13.44 -0.13 -2.43
C LYS A 198 13.68 1.10 -3.31
N TYR A 199 12.62 1.81 -3.69
CA TYR A 199 12.70 2.82 -4.75
C TYR A 199 12.47 4.25 -4.26
N LEU A 200 11.78 4.47 -3.13
CA LEU A 200 11.39 5.82 -2.72
C LEU A 200 12.59 6.73 -2.44
N SER A 201 13.62 6.20 -1.76
CA SER A 201 14.78 6.98 -1.35
C SER A 201 15.80 7.21 -2.47
N VAL A 202 15.82 6.34 -3.48
CA VAL A 202 16.81 6.34 -4.56
C VAL A 202 16.25 7.01 -5.82
N ASP A 203 15.05 6.62 -6.22
CA ASP A 203 14.46 6.95 -7.53
C ASP A 203 13.19 7.81 -7.42
N GLY A 204 12.60 7.91 -6.22
CA GLY A 204 11.47 8.78 -5.91
C GLY A 204 10.09 8.17 -6.17
N LEU A 205 9.04 8.98 -5.97
CA LEU A 205 7.64 8.55 -6.02
C LEU A 205 7.20 8.01 -7.38
N ARG A 206 7.72 8.62 -8.47
CA ARG A 206 7.41 8.16 -9.83
C ARG A 206 7.86 6.72 -10.05
N GLU A 207 9.07 6.36 -9.60
CA GLU A 207 9.57 5.00 -9.71
C GLU A 207 8.72 4.04 -8.88
N CYS A 208 8.34 4.41 -7.65
CA CYS A 208 7.42 3.60 -6.86
C CYS A 208 6.10 3.34 -7.59
N CYS A 209 5.53 4.37 -8.23
CA CYS A 209 4.29 4.24 -8.99
C CYS A 209 4.46 3.36 -10.23
N TYR A 210 5.57 3.50 -10.94
CA TYR A 210 5.91 2.65 -12.09
C TYR A 210 6.07 1.19 -11.67
N GLN A 211 6.83 0.92 -10.61
CA GLN A 211 7.07 -0.43 -10.09
C GLN A 211 5.79 -1.08 -9.54
N MET A 212 4.88 -0.28 -8.96
CA MET A 212 3.55 -0.73 -8.56
C MET A 212 2.73 -1.18 -9.78
N MET A 213 2.68 -0.38 -10.84
CA MET A 213 1.95 -0.76 -12.07
C MET A 213 2.58 -1.97 -12.75
N LEU A 214 3.91 -2.04 -12.80
CA LEU A 214 4.63 -3.18 -13.35
C LEU A 214 4.28 -4.46 -12.58
N THR A 215 4.33 -4.40 -11.24
CA THR A 215 3.99 -5.53 -10.37
C THR A 215 2.54 -5.97 -10.57
N TRP A 216 1.59 -5.02 -10.62
CA TRP A 216 0.19 -5.33 -10.92
C TRP A 216 0.02 -5.97 -12.31
N SER A 217 0.65 -5.41 -13.35
CA SER A 217 0.55 -5.92 -14.71
C SER A 217 1.08 -7.35 -14.86
N GLN A 218 2.12 -7.69 -14.09
CA GLN A 218 2.71 -9.03 -14.06
C GLN A 218 1.82 -10.01 -13.29
N GLN A 219 1.26 -9.58 -12.15
CA GLN A 219 0.40 -10.40 -11.31
C GLN A 219 -0.96 -10.68 -11.97
N PHE A 220 -1.50 -9.72 -12.70
CA PHE A 220 -2.81 -9.79 -13.35
C PHE A 220 -2.67 -9.62 -14.87
N SER A 221 -1.83 -10.44 -15.49
CA SER A 221 -1.46 -10.30 -16.90
C SER A 221 -2.62 -10.36 -17.90
N SER A 222 -3.72 -11.02 -17.51
CA SER A 222 -4.98 -11.08 -18.26
C SER A 222 -5.88 -9.86 -18.08
N GLU A 223 -5.62 -9.01 -17.09
CA GLU A 223 -6.35 -7.76 -16.80
C GLU A 223 -5.53 -6.51 -17.13
N ALA A 224 -4.26 -6.66 -17.51
CA ALA A 224 -3.30 -5.58 -17.76
C ALA A 224 -3.56 -4.79 -19.06
N PHE A 225 -4.78 -4.32 -19.23
CA PHE A 225 -5.24 -3.50 -20.34
C PHE A 225 -5.54 -2.08 -19.87
N VAL A 226 -5.34 -1.10 -20.77
CA VAL A 226 -5.63 0.31 -20.52
C VAL A 226 -7.07 0.49 -20.05
N LYS A 227 -8.04 -0.14 -20.75
CA LYS A 227 -9.47 -0.12 -20.40
C LYS A 227 -9.71 -0.58 -18.96
N THR A 228 -9.13 -1.70 -18.56
CA THR A 228 -9.33 -2.27 -17.22
C THR A 228 -8.78 -1.33 -16.14
N LEU A 229 -7.61 -0.74 -16.37
CA LEU A 229 -7.04 0.24 -15.45
C LEU A 229 -7.90 1.50 -15.37
N SER A 230 -8.37 2.04 -16.49
CA SER A 230 -9.25 3.21 -16.53
C SER A 230 -10.57 2.97 -15.78
N ILE A 231 -11.19 1.80 -15.96
CA ILE A 231 -12.42 1.45 -15.23
C ILE A 231 -12.17 1.44 -13.72
N LYS A 232 -11.10 0.77 -13.26
CA LYS A 232 -10.76 0.74 -11.84
C LYS A 232 -10.48 2.14 -11.29
N LEU A 233 -9.81 3.02 -12.03
CA LEU A 233 -9.58 4.41 -11.63
C LEU A 233 -10.88 5.22 -11.51
N ILE A 234 -11.85 5.02 -12.41
CA ILE A 234 -13.16 5.68 -12.32
C ILE A 234 -13.95 5.16 -11.11
N GLU A 235 -13.94 3.85 -10.85
CA GLU A 235 -14.56 3.25 -9.67
C GLU A 235 -14.00 3.85 -8.36
N MET A 236 -12.73 4.25 -8.38
CA MET A 236 -12.04 4.90 -7.27
C MET A 236 -12.24 6.43 -7.21
N ASN A 237 -13.07 7.00 -8.10
CA ASN A 237 -13.25 8.45 -8.27
C ASN A 237 -11.97 9.20 -8.68
N PHE A 238 -10.98 8.50 -9.24
CA PHE A 238 -9.78 9.06 -9.86
C PHE A 238 -10.02 9.40 -11.35
N ASN A 239 -11.11 10.13 -11.59
CA ASN A 239 -11.57 10.46 -12.95
C ASN A 239 -10.53 11.23 -13.76
N PHE A 240 -9.75 12.09 -13.10
CA PHE A 240 -8.65 12.82 -13.72
C PHE A 240 -7.62 11.86 -14.34
N TYR A 241 -7.13 10.89 -13.57
CA TYR A 241 -6.14 9.92 -14.08
C TYR A 241 -6.71 8.99 -15.14
N ALA A 242 -7.98 8.57 -14.99
CA ALA A 242 -8.64 7.77 -16.00
C ALA A 242 -8.74 8.50 -17.34
N LYS A 243 -9.04 9.80 -17.31
CA LYS A 243 -9.09 10.65 -18.49
C LYS A 243 -7.70 10.81 -19.13
N GLU A 244 -6.70 11.22 -18.35
CA GLU A 244 -5.32 11.37 -18.83
C GLU A 244 -4.81 10.08 -19.49
N LEU A 245 -5.08 8.92 -18.88
CA LEU A 245 -4.74 7.60 -19.42
C LEU A 245 -5.41 7.32 -20.77
N LEU A 246 -6.68 7.73 -20.94
CA LEU A 246 -7.43 7.50 -22.18
C LEU A 246 -7.02 8.48 -23.29
N ASP A 247 -6.64 9.71 -22.96
CA ASP A 247 -6.20 10.74 -23.91
C ASP A 247 -4.86 10.38 -24.61
N PHE A 248 -4.10 9.40 -24.09
CA PHE A 248 -2.91 8.87 -24.75
C PHE A 248 -3.21 8.03 -26.01
N PHE A 249 -4.46 7.60 -26.25
CA PHE A 249 -4.80 6.60 -27.26
C PHE A 249 -5.78 7.08 -28.34
#